data_AF-A0A930SL38-F1
#
_entry.id   AF-A0A930SL38-F1
#
_cell.length_a   1.000
_cell.length_b   1.000
_cell.length_c   1.000
_cell.angle_alpha   90.00
_cell.angle_beta   90.00
_cell.angle_gamma   90.00
#
_symmetry.space_group_name_H-M   'P 1'
#
loop_
_entity.id
_entity.type
_entity.pdbx_description
1 polymer ?
#
loop_
_entity_poly.entity_id
_entity_poly.type
_entity_poly.pdbx_seq_one_letter_code
_entity_poly.pdbx_strand_id
1 'polypeptide(L)' 'RGQWIEWNGRLCMPIFHPAYLLRNPSREKGSPKWLMWQDIQTVRTKLDELLTAGEA' A
#
# COMPACT_ATOMS: atom_id res chain seq x y z
N ARG A 1 -8.36 -3.81 0.42
CA ARG A 1 -7.00 -3.43 -0.05
C ARG A 1 -6.95 -1.92 -0.20
N GLY A 2 -5.79 -1.28 -0.07
CA GLY A 2 -5.65 0.17 -0.31
C GLY A 2 -6.46 1.07 0.65
N GLN A 3 -6.93 0.50 1.77
CA GLN A 3 -7.65 1.23 2.80
C GLN A 3 -6.90 1.07 4.11
N TRP A 4 -6.70 2.17 4.82
CA TRP A 4 -6.07 2.14 6.13
C TRP A 4 -7.05 1.56 7.16
N ILE A 5 -6.55 0.64 7.96
CA ILE A 5 -7.23 0.10 9.12
C ILE A 5 -6.34 0.33 10.34
N GLU A 6 -6.97 0.61 11.46
CA GLU A 6 -6.27 0.63 12.74
C GLU A 6 -6.40 -0.74 13.40
N TRP A 7 -5.26 -1.34 13.73
CA TRP A 7 -5.22 -2.64 14.38
C TRP A 7 -4.24 -2.62 15.55
N ASN A 8 -4.74 -2.83 16.76
CA ASN A 8 -3.96 -2.81 18.01
C ASN A 8 -3.09 -1.53 18.15
N GLY A 9 -3.66 -0.35 17.83
CA GLY A 9 -2.96 0.93 17.89
C GLY A 9 -1.93 1.14 16.78
N ARG A 10 -1.96 0.33 15.71
CA ARG A 10 -1.05 0.43 14.56
C ARG A 10 -1.85 0.65 13.27
N LEU A 11 -1.40 1.58 12.45
CA LEU A 11 -1.93 1.75 11.10
C LEU A 11 -1.45 0.58 10.23
N CYS A 12 -2.41 -0.16 9.68
CA CYS A 12 -2.18 -1.29 8.80
C CYS A 12 -2.88 -1.01 7.46
N MET A 13 -2.25 -1.38 6.34
CA MET A 13 -2.89 -1.28 5.03
C MET A 13 -2.79 -2.63 4.31
N PRO A 14 -3.90 -3.35 4.10
CA PRO A 14 -3.88 -4.60 3.35
C PRO A 14 -3.60 -4.33 1.87
N ILE A 15 -2.62 -5.05 1.32
CA ILE A 15 -2.19 -4.97 -0.09
C ILE A 15 -2.19 -6.36 -0.73
N PHE A 16 -2.01 -6.42 -2.05
CA PHE A 16 -1.84 -7.71 -2.73
C PHE A 16 -0.52 -8.39 -2.33
N HIS A 17 -0.58 -9.68 -2.04
CA HIS A 17 0.60 -10.48 -1.76
C HIS A 17 1.49 -10.62 -3.02
N PRO A 18 2.82 -10.52 -2.93
CA PRO A 18 3.71 -10.61 -4.10
C PRO A 18 3.50 -11.86 -4.95
N ALA A 19 3.28 -13.02 -4.32
CA ALA A 19 2.97 -14.26 -5.04
C ALA A 19 1.70 -14.19 -5.91
N TYR A 20 0.70 -13.38 -5.53
CA TYR A 20 -0.49 -13.16 -6.35
C TYR A 20 -0.18 -12.32 -7.60
N LEU A 21 0.74 -11.36 -7.48
CA LEU A 21 1.19 -10.50 -8.59
C LEU A 21 2.07 -11.26 -9.60
N LEU A 22 2.86 -12.24 -9.13
CA LEU A 22 3.67 -13.08 -10.02
C LEU A 22 2.79 -13.97 -10.90
N ARG A 23 1.66 -14.46 -10.36
CA ARG A 23 0.67 -15.25 -11.12
C ARG A 23 -0.19 -14.41 -12.06
N ASN A 24 -0.28 -13.10 -11.83
CA ASN A 24 -1.10 -12.18 -12.63
C ASN A 24 -0.23 -11.00 -13.13
N PRO A 25 0.58 -11.22 -14.19
CA PRO A 25 1.64 -10.29 -14.55
C PRO A 25 1.18 -9.04 -15.32
N SER A 26 -0.11 -8.95 -15.69
CA SER A 26 -0.67 -7.81 -16.43
C SER A 26 -0.34 -6.46 -15.76
N ARG A 27 -0.06 -5.46 -16.60
CA ARG A 27 0.22 -4.06 -16.20
C ARG A 27 -0.88 -3.10 -16.62
N GLU A 28 -1.98 -3.64 -17.15
CA GLU A 28 -3.10 -2.82 -17.61
C GLU A 28 -3.74 -2.06 -16.45
N LYS A 29 -4.40 -0.95 -16.75
CA LYS A 29 -5.12 -0.16 -15.75
C LYS A 29 -6.19 -1.04 -15.09
N GLY A 30 -6.18 -1.10 -13.77
CA GLY A 30 -7.06 -1.97 -12.99
C GLY A 30 -6.52 -3.39 -12.75
N SER A 31 -5.38 -3.77 -13.36
CA SER A 31 -4.71 -5.03 -13.04
C SER A 31 -4.18 -5.05 -11.60
N PRO A 32 -3.97 -6.25 -11.00
CA PRO A 32 -3.43 -6.36 -9.65
C PRO A 32 -2.09 -5.63 -9.43
N LYS A 33 -1.20 -5.63 -10.43
CA LYS A 33 0.08 -4.90 -10.35
C LYS A 33 -0.12 -3.39 -10.39
N TRP A 34 -1.01 -2.90 -11.27
CA TRP A 34 -1.32 -1.48 -11.34
C TRP A 34 -1.92 -0.97 -10.03
N LEU A 35 -2.85 -1.74 -9.45
CA LEU A 35 -3.46 -1.43 -8.16
C LEU A 35 -2.42 -1.46 -7.02
N MET A 36 -1.56 -2.48 -6.98
CA MET A 36 -0.52 -2.58 -5.95
C MET A 36 0.48 -1.42 -6.02
N TRP A 37 0.78 -0.93 -7.23
CA TRP A 37 1.62 0.25 -7.40
C TRP A 37 0.99 1.52 -6.79
N GLN A 38 -0.32 1.69 -6.91
CA GLN A 38 -1.01 2.80 -6.25
C GLN A 38 -0.98 2.64 -4.73
N ASP A 39 -1.25 1.42 -4.24
CA ASP A 39 -1.20 1.11 -2.82
C ASP A 39 0.18 1.45 -2.21
N ILE A 40 1.28 1.08 -2.86
CA ILE A 40 2.62 1.34 -2.31
C ILE A 40 2.98 2.84 -2.29
N GLN A 41 2.47 3.62 -3.24
CA GLN A 41 2.62 5.07 -3.23
C GLN A 41 1.90 5.68 -2.02
N THR A 42 0.67 5.24 -1.73
CA THR A 42 -0.07 5.68 -0.54
C THR A 42 0.64 5.33 0.76
N VAL A 43 1.23 4.12 0.86
CA VAL A 43 2.05 3.72 2.02
C VAL A 43 3.26 4.63 2.17
N ARG A 44 3.94 4.96 1.06
CA ARG A 44 5.09 5.86 1.09
C ARG A 44 4.73 7.25 1.59
N THR A 45 3.65 7.84 1.04
CA THR A 45 3.16 9.14 1.49
C THR A 45 2.83 9.12 2.98
N LYS A 46 2.15 8.06 3.47
CA LYS A 46 1.82 7.96 4.88
C LYS A 46 3.05 7.82 5.78
N LEU A 47 4.07 7.10 5.32
CA LEU A 47 5.34 6.99 6.02
C LEU A 47 6.04 8.36 6.10
N ASP A 48 6.09 9.09 4.99
CA ASP A 48 6.70 10.42 4.95
C ASP A 48 5.95 11.39 5.90
N GLU A 49 4.61 11.37 5.93
CA GLU A 49 3.80 12.13 6.90
C GLU A 49 4.14 11.81 8.36
N LEU A 50 4.30 10.52 8.69
CA LEU A 50 4.61 10.08 10.05
C LEU A 50 6.03 10.46 10.48
N LEU A 51 6.98 10.45 9.55
CA LEU A 51 8.35 10.90 9.82
C LEU A 51 8.39 12.41 10.11
N THR A 52 7.72 13.22 9.29
CA THR A 52 7.64 14.68 9.52
C THR A 52 6.89 15.02 10.81
N ALA A 53 5.84 14.27 11.16
CA ALA A 53 5.08 14.50 12.40
C ALA A 53 5.85 14.12 13.67
N GLY A 54 6.88 13.27 13.58
CA GLY A 54 7.74 12.90 14.71
C GLY A 54 8.93 13.83 14.95
N GLU A 55 9.21 14.75 14.02
CA GLU A 55 10.30 15.72 14.10
C GLU A 55 9.86 17.08 14.69
N ALA A 56 8.55 17.29 14.91
CA ALA A 56 7.94 18.48 15.50
C ALA A 56 7.65 18.30 17.00
#